data_AF-A0A840DZU4-F1
#
_entry.id   AF-A0A840DZU4-F1
#
_cell.length_a   1.000
_cell.length_b   1.000
_cell.length_c   1.000
_cell.angle_alpha   90.00
_cell.angle_beta   90.00
_cell.angle_gamma   90.00
#
_symmetry.space_group_name_H-M   'P 1'
#
loop_
_entity.id
_entity.type
_entity.pdbx_description
1 polymer ?
#
loop_
_entity_poly.entity_id
_entity_poly.type
_entity_poly.pdbx_seq_one_letter_code
_entity_poly.pdbx_strand_id
1 'polypeptide(L)' 'MNTSPLQTSFFYFLMGALFTYLATESVHDTIWNFSTVALMVMATLDFGMAFRLVGLHIQWKKKQE' A
#
# COMPACT_ATOMS: atom_id res chain seq x y z
N MET A 1 3.56 -8.31 23.13
CA MET A 1 3.16 -7.43 22.02
C MET A 1 3.17 -8.28 20.75
N ASN A 2 2.04 -8.93 20.43
CA ASN A 2 1.91 -9.89 19.32
C ASN A 2 1.22 -9.22 18.13
N THR A 3 1.73 -8.08 17.64
CA THR A 3 1.23 -7.51 16.38
C THR A 3 1.71 -8.42 15.25
N SER A 4 0.84 -9.33 14.84
CA SER A 4 1.12 -10.24 13.72
C SER A 4 1.55 -9.41 12.52
N PRO A 5 2.78 -9.57 11.98
CA PRO A 5 3.28 -8.76 10.87
C PRO A 5 2.37 -8.81 9.62
N LEU A 6 1.53 -9.84 9.53
CA LEU A 6 0.46 -9.94 8.54
C LEU A 6 -0.65 -8.89 8.70
N GLN A 7 -1.14 -8.65 9.92
CA GLN A 7 -2.23 -7.69 10.14
C GLN A 7 -1.78 -6.27 9.79
N THR A 8 -0.55 -5.91 10.14
CA THR A 8 0.02 -4.61 9.79
C THR A 8 0.16 -4.46 8.28
N SER A 9 0.61 -5.51 7.58
CA SER A 9 0.70 -5.52 6.12
C SER A 9 -0.66 -5.36 5.43
N PHE A 10 -1.69 -6.00 5.96
CA PHE A 10 -3.05 -5.88 5.45
C PHE A 10 -3.59 -4.46 5.65
N PHE A 11 -3.30 -3.84 6.80
CA PHE A 11 -3.64 -2.44 7.05
C PHE A 11 -2.95 -1.48 6.06
N TYR A 12 -1.65 -1.65 5.80
CA TYR A 12 -0.94 -0.83 4.81
C TYR A 12 -1.49 -1.00 3.40
N PHE A 13 -1.84 -2.22 3.00
CA PHE A 13 -2.48 -2.48 1.71
C PHE A 13 -3.84 -1.78 1.60
N LEU A 14 -4.65 -1.86 2.66
CA LEU A 14 -5.97 -1.21 2.71
C LEU A 14 -5.86 0.32 2.68
N MET A 15 -4.86 0.87 3.39
CA MET A 15 -4.56 2.31 3.36
C MET A 15 -4.14 2.78 1.96
N GLY A 16 -3.22 2.05 1.30
CA GLY A 16 -2.80 2.36 -0.06
C GLY A 16 -3.95 2.31 -1.07
N ALA A 17 -4.88 1.36 -0.92
CA ALA A 17 -6.09 1.30 -1.73
C ALA A 17 -7.01 2.51 -1.50
N LEU A 18 -7.17 2.95 -0.25
CA LEU A 18 -7.94 4.15 0.07
C LEU A 18 -7.30 5.41 -0.52
N PHE A 19 -5.98 5.56 -0.41
CA PHE A 19 -5.27 6.68 -1.03
C PHE A 19 -5.39 6.68 -2.55
N THR A 20 -5.41 5.50 -3.18
CA THR A 20 -5.65 5.37 -4.63
C THR A 20 -7.06 5.80 -5.02
N TYR A 21 -8.06 5.44 -4.21
CA TYR A 21 -9.44 5.89 -4.41
C TYR A 21 -9.55 7.42 -4.29
N LEU A 22 -8.97 8.00 -3.23
CA LEU A 22 -8.93 9.46 -3.03
C LEU A 22 -8.16 10.18 -4.14
N ALA A 23 -7.08 9.59 -4.67
CA ALA A 23 -6.34 10.12 -5.80
C ALA A 23 -7.22 10.17 -7.05
N THR A 24 -7.98 9.11 -7.30
CA THR A 24 -8.89 9.00 -8.46
C THR A 24 -10.00 10.05 -8.40
N GLU A 25 -10.61 10.24 -7.23
CA GLU A 25 -11.59 11.30 -6.97
C GLU A 25 -11.01 12.71 -7.12
N SER A 26 -9.73 12.90 -6.75
CA SER A 26 -9.05 14.20 -6.90
C SER A 26 -8.70 14.56 -8.34
N VAL A 27 -8.85 13.65 -9.31
CA VAL A 27 -8.67 13.95 -10.74
C VAL A 27 -9.89 14.72 -11.25
N HIS A 28 -9.92 16.03 -11.01
CA HIS A 28 -10.98 16.89 -11.52
C HIS A 28 -10.73 17.29 -12.99
N ASP A 29 -9.54 17.83 -13.29
CA ASP A 29 -9.20 18.31 -14.64
C ASP A 29 -8.00 17.59 -15.27
N THR A 30 -7.00 17.20 -14.47
CA THR A 30 -5.81 16.52 -14.97
C THR A 30 -5.14 15.71 -13.86
N ILE A 31 -4.57 14.56 -14.23
CA ILE A 31 -3.79 13.67 -13.35
C ILE A 31 -2.55 14.36 -12.73
N TRP A 32 -2.14 15.50 -13.27
CA TRP A 32 -1.01 16.32 -12.84
C TRP A 32 -1.33 17.28 -11.70
N ASN A 33 -2.54 17.23 -11.14
CA ASN A 33 -2.86 18.03 -9.96
C ASN A 33 -1.94 17.65 -8.80
N PHE A 34 -1.39 18.66 -8.10
CA PHE A 34 -0.46 18.46 -6.99
C PHE A 34 -1.02 17.48 -5.95
N SER A 35 -2.31 17.60 -5.62
CA SER A 35 -2.98 16.71 -4.67
C SER A 35 -3.03 15.26 -5.17
N THR A 36 -3.37 15.04 -6.44
CA THR A 36 -3.40 13.70 -7.06
C THR A 36 -2.01 13.07 -7.07
N VAL A 37 -0.97 13.82 -7.43
CA VAL A 37 0.41 13.33 -7.45
C VAL A 37 0.89 12.99 -6.04
N ALA A 38 0.60 13.84 -5.06
CA ALA A 38 0.94 13.56 -3.66
C ALA A 38 0.23 12.30 -3.14
N LEU A 39 -1.05 12.11 -3.45
CA LEU A 39 -1.81 10.91 -3.09
C LEU A 39 -1.28 9.65 -3.80
N MET A 40 -0.90 9.74 -5.08
CA MET A 40 -0.28 8.64 -5.81
C MET A 40 1.07 8.23 -5.22
N VAL A 41 1.90 9.19 -4.82
CA VAL A 41 3.19 8.91 -4.16
C VAL A 41 2.97 8.21 -2.82
N MET A 42 2.04 8.71 -2.00
CA MET A 42 1.69 8.07 -0.72
C MET A 42 1.17 6.65 -0.92
N ALA A 43 0.23 6.46 -1.85
CA ALA A 43 -0.28 5.13 -2.20
C ALA A 43 0.85 4.19 -2.66
N THR A 44 1.80 4.67 -3.46
CA THR A 44 2.94 3.87 -3.94
C THR A 44 3.85 3.42 -2.80
N LEU A 45 4.10 4.28 -1.81
CA LEU A 45 4.88 3.92 -0.62
C LEU A 45 4.16 2.86 0.22
N ASP A 46 2.85 3.02 0.43
CA ASP A 46 2.02 2.05 1.15
C ASP A 46 1.99 0.67 0.45
N PHE A 47 1.80 0.65 -0.87
CA PHE A 47 1.86 -0.57 -1.66
C PHE A 47 3.25 -1.20 -1.65
N GLY A 48 4.32 -0.40 -1.70
CA GLY A 48 5.70 -0.90 -1.59
C GLY A 48 5.97 -1.59 -0.26
N MET A 49 5.50 -1.01 0.85
CA MET A 49 5.58 -1.63 2.18
C MET A 49 4.75 -2.90 2.27
N ALA A 50 3.52 -2.90 1.75
CA ALA A 50 2.65 -4.08 1.69
C ALA A 50 3.30 -5.20 0.86
N PHE A 51 3.87 -4.88 -0.30
CA PHE A 51 4.55 -5.84 -1.17
C PHE A 51 5.77 -6.46 -0.49
N ARG A 52 6.56 -5.65 0.23
CA ARG A 52 7.72 -6.13 1.01
C ARG A 52 7.30 -7.12 2.10
N LEU A 53 6.24 -6.80 2.84
CA LEU A 53 5.72 -7.67 3.91
C LEU A 53 5.09 -8.96 3.37
N VAL A 54 4.34 -8.88 2.27
CA VAL A 54 3.81 -10.06 1.56
C VAL A 54 4.95 -10.93 1.02
N GLY A 55 5.98 -10.34 0.42
CA GLY A 55 7.17 -11.04 -0.05
C GLY A 55 7.93 -11.75 1.07
N LEU A 56 8.09 -11.12 2.24
CA LEU A 56 8.65 -11.76 3.43
C LEU A 56 7.80 -12.96 3.87
N HIS A 57 6.48 -12.85 3.81
CA HIS A 57 5.57 -13.93 4.17
C HIS A 57 5.65 -15.12 3.20
N ILE A 58 5.77 -14.85 1.90
CA ILE A 58 5.98 -15.89 0.87
C ILE A 58 7.32 -16.60 1.08
N GLN A 59 8.38 -15.86 1.39
CA GLN A 59 9.70 -16.44 1.68
C GLN A 59 9.70 -17.32 2.94
N TRP A 60 8.92 -16.95 3.97
CA TRP A 60 8.79 -17.75 5.18
C TRP A 60 8.04 -19.06 4.93
N LYS A 61 7.02 -19.05 4.06
CA LYS A 61 6.37 -20.29 3.59
C LYS A 61 7.32 -21.18 2.79
N LYS A 62 8.12 -20.61 1.90
CA LYS A 62 9.10 -21.36 1.10
C LYS A 62 10.23 -22.01 1.90
N LYS A 63 10.52 -21.51 3.11
CA LYS A 63 11.54 -22.08 4.01
C LYS A 63 11.00 -23.17 4.93
N GLN A 64 9.69 -23.40 4.91
CA GLN A 64 9.00 -24.45 5.68
C GLN A 64 8.67 -25.69 4.82
N GLU A 65 8.96 -25.65 3.52
CA GLU A 65 8.99 -26.81 2.60
C GLU A 65 10.45 -27.28 2.42
#